data_AF-A0A0N8HZC6-F1
#
_entry.id   AF-A0A0N8HZC6-F1
#
_cell.length_a   1.000
_cell.length_b   1.000
_cell.length_c   1.000
_cell.angle_alpha   90.00
_cell.angle_beta   90.00
_cell.angle_gamma   90.00
#
_symmetry.space_group_name_H-M   'P 1'
#
loop_
_entity.id
_entity.type
_entity.pdbx_description
1 polymer ?
#
loop_
_entity_poly.entity_id
_entity_poly.type
_entity_poly.pdbx_seq_one_letter_code
_entity_poly.pdbx_strand_id
1 'polypeptide(L)'
;MIKSLAQDYSSLGPRRSIAALVPSFLIAQVAVLLGVPVSFNEIVVSAIIGSGAAVGGGEAVDARKLGVTVAAWAGSFVLAFVLGYGAVVVLPLP
;
A
#
# COMPACT_ATOMS: atom_id res chain seq x y z
N MET A 1 8.84 6.20 6.59
CA MET A 1 7.81 6.08 5.55
C MET A 1 7.69 7.36 4.71
N ILE A 2 7.43 8.53 5.30
CA ILE A 2 7.27 9.78 4.52
C ILE A 2 8.48 10.08 3.62
N LYS A 3 9.73 9.94 4.11
CA LYS A 3 10.93 10.19 3.30
C LYS A 3 11.17 9.17 2.19
N SER A 4 10.90 7.88 2.43
CA SER A 4 11.09 6.84 1.42
C SER A 4 10.03 6.93 0.33
N LEU A 5 8.76 7.13 0.71
CA LEU A 5 7.68 7.40 -0.24
C LEU A 5 7.98 8.68 -1.04
N ALA A 6 8.35 9.77 -0.37
CA ALA A 6 8.67 11.05 -1.02
C ALA A 6 9.84 10.95 -2.01
N GLN A 7 10.88 10.16 -1.71
CA GLN A 7 11.97 9.93 -2.66
C GLN A 7 11.52 9.13 -3.87
N ASP A 8 10.78 8.04 -3.66
CA ASP A 8 10.22 7.26 -4.76
C ASP A 8 9.30 8.12 -5.63
N TYR A 9 8.43 8.96 -5.04
CA TYR A 9 7.63 9.94 -5.79
C TYR A 9 8.46 10.99 -6.52
N SER A 10 9.50 11.54 -5.89
CA SER A 10 10.35 12.57 -6.52
C SER A 10 11.13 12.05 -7.73
N SER A 11 11.32 10.73 -7.80
CA SER A 11 11.97 10.05 -8.92
C SER A 11 10.99 9.63 -10.03
N LEU A 12 9.67 9.68 -9.77
CA LEU A 12 8.66 9.39 -10.78
C LEU A 12 8.54 10.55 -11.76
N GLY A 13 8.82 10.29 -13.04
CA GLY A 13 8.55 11.26 -14.10
C GLY A 13 7.06 11.66 -14.16
N PRO A 14 6.72 12.86 -14.65
CA PRO A 14 5.36 13.41 -14.59
C PRO A 14 4.25 12.47 -15.08
N ARG A 15 4.50 11.74 -16.18
CA ARG A 15 3.56 10.78 -16.76
C ARG A 15 3.28 9.59 -15.85
N ARG A 16 4.32 9.06 -15.17
CA ARG A 16 4.19 7.94 -14.22
C ARG A 16 3.49 8.38 -12.94
N SER A 17 3.78 9.59 -12.47
CA SER A 17 3.12 10.18 -11.31
C SER A 17 1.61 10.33 -11.51
N ILE A 18 1.18 10.89 -12.65
CA ILE A 18 -0.25 11.03 -12.99
C ILE A 18 -0.92 9.65 -13.12
N ALA A 19 -0.26 8.72 -13.82
CA ALA A 19 -0.78 7.36 -14.02
C ALA A 19 -0.93 6.58 -12.71
N ALA A 20 -0.13 6.86 -11.68
CA ALA A 20 -0.26 6.24 -10.37
C ALA A 20 -1.27 6.97 -9.47
N LEU A 21 -1.21 8.30 -9.39
CA LEU A 21 -1.96 9.08 -8.40
C LEU A 21 -3.43 9.30 -8.76
N VAL A 22 -3.75 9.56 -10.03
CA VAL A 22 -5.15 9.82 -10.43
C VAL A 22 -6.03 8.59 -10.21
N PRO A 23 -5.64 7.37 -10.64
CA PRO A 23 -6.43 6.17 -10.35
C PRO A 23 -6.53 5.90 -8.84
N SER A 24 -5.43 6.08 -8.10
CA SER A 24 -5.42 5.90 -6.64
C SER A 24 -6.42 6.81 -5.95
N PHE A 25 -6.49 8.07 -6.37
CA PHE A 25 -7.47 9.03 -5.88
C PHE A 25 -8.89 8.57 -6.20
N LEU A 26 -9.19 8.19 -7.44
CA LEU A 26 -10.52 7.73 -7.82
C LEU A 26 -10.98 6.53 -6.99
N ILE A 27 -10.11 5.54 -6.77
CA ILE A 27 -10.40 4.37 -5.92
C ILE A 27 -10.70 4.82 -4.48
N ALA A 28 -9.87 5.70 -3.92
CA ALA A 28 -10.08 6.22 -2.57
C ALA A 28 -11.40 6.98 -2.44
N GLN A 29 -11.75 7.82 -3.43
CA GLN A 29 -13.00 8.57 -3.44
C GLN A 29 -14.22 7.64 -3.54
N VAL A 30 -14.15 6.58 -4.35
CA VAL A 30 -15.22 5.58 -4.43
C VAL A 30 -15.35 4.83 -3.10
N ALA A 31 -14.25 4.43 -2.46
CA ALA A 31 -14.28 3.78 -1.15
C ALA A 31 -14.89 4.68 -0.07
N VAL A 32 -14.53 5.97 -0.05
CA VAL A 32 -15.11 6.97 0.84
C VAL A 32 -16.60 7.15 0.59
N LEU A 33 -17.01 7.24 -0.68
CA LEU A 33 -18.43 7.34 -1.05
C LEU A 33 -19.24 6.13 -0.58
N LEU A 34 -18.65 4.94 -0.65
CA LEU A 34 -19.28 3.69 -0.21
C LEU A 34 -19.15 3.43 1.30
N GLY A 35 -18.44 4.29 2.05
CA GLY A 35 -18.17 4.09 3.48
C GLY A 35 -17.28 2.89 3.80
N VAL A 36 -16.50 2.40 2.83
CA VAL A 36 -15.63 1.24 3.00
C VAL A 36 -14.25 1.71 3.46
N PRO A 37 -13.76 1.26 4.65
CA PRO A 37 -12.42 1.58 5.08
C PRO A 37 -11.39 0.89 4.17
N VAL A 38 -10.47 1.67 3.61
CA VAL A 38 -9.42 1.18 2.70
C VAL A 38 -8.04 1.69 3.09
N SER A 39 -7.01 0.90 2.78
CA SER A 39 -5.61 1.28 2.96
C SER A 39 -5.12 2.13 1.79
N PHE A 40 -5.01 3.45 1.98
CA PHE A 40 -4.46 4.33 0.95
C PHE A 40 -3.01 3.96 0.58
N ASN A 41 -2.22 3.49 1.55
CA ASN A 41 -0.85 3.04 1.31
C ASN A 41 -0.80 1.89 0.30
N GLU A 42 -1.72 0.93 0.43
CA GLU A 42 -1.78 -0.23 -0.46
C GLU A 42 -2.24 0.15 -1.87
N ILE A 43 -3.23 1.04 -1.97
CA ILE A 43 -3.71 1.57 -3.25
C ILE A 43 -2.57 2.25 -4.00
N VAL A 44 -1.86 3.18 -3.36
CA VAL A 44 -0.83 3.97 -4.06
C VAL A 44 0.39 3.13 -4.41
N VAL A 45 0.87 2.27 -3.52
CA VAL A 45 2.00 1.38 -3.82
C VAL A 45 1.66 0.47 -5.00
N SER A 46 0.45 -0.10 -5.02
CA SER A 46 -0.02 -0.94 -6.12
C SER A 46 -0.12 -0.17 -7.45
N ALA A 47 -0.58 1.08 -7.41
CA ALA A 47 -0.66 1.93 -8.60
C ALA A 47 0.73 2.34 -9.12
N ILE A 48 1.72 2.57 -8.24
CA ILE A 48 3.10 2.82 -8.64
C ILE A 48 3.67 1.60 -9.36
N ILE A 49 3.52 0.41 -8.77
CA ILE A 49 3.95 -0.86 -9.37
C ILE A 49 3.28 -1.06 -10.73
N GLY A 50 1.96 -0.89 -10.81
CA GLY A 50 1.18 -1.06 -12.04
C GLY A 50 1.58 -0.05 -13.13
N SER A 51 1.83 1.21 -12.78
CA SER A 51 2.32 2.21 -13.72
C SER A 51 3.73 1.91 -14.23
N GLY A 52 4.59 1.34 -13.37
CA GLY A 52 5.91 0.86 -13.74
C GLY A 52 5.85 -0.34 -14.69
N ALA A 53 4.98 -1.30 -14.40
CA ALA A 53 4.76 -2.47 -15.24
C ALA A 53 4.20 -2.10 -16.62
N ALA A 54 3.26 -1.16 -16.68
CA ALA A 54 2.64 -0.70 -17.92
C ALA A 54 3.62 0.04 -18.85
N VAL A 55 4.63 0.72 -18.30
CA VAL A 55 5.62 1.49 -19.07
C VAL A 55 6.88 0.70 -19.37
N GLY A 56 7.37 -0.11 -18.42
CA GLY A 56 8.64 -0.82 -18.49
C GLY A 56 8.52 -2.34 -18.71
N GLY A 57 7.30 -2.87 -18.88
CA GLY A 57 7.06 -4.30 -19.02
C GLY A 57 7.34 -5.10 -17.73
N GLY A 58 7.34 -6.43 -17.85
CA GLY A 58 7.53 -7.35 -16.72
C GLY A 58 8.91 -7.23 -16.04
N GLU A 59 9.94 -6.79 -16.77
CA GLU A 59 11.30 -6.60 -16.23
C GLU A 59 11.40 -5.40 -15.27
N ALA A 60 10.46 -4.45 -15.35
CA ALA A 60 10.36 -3.36 -14.40
C ALA A 60 9.78 -3.78 -13.04
N VAL A 61 9.31 -5.02 -12.91
CA VAL A 61 8.66 -5.56 -11.72
C VAL A 61 9.47 -6.71 -11.15
N ASP A 62 10.03 -6.51 -9.97
CA ASP A 62 10.76 -7.55 -9.24
C ASP A 62 9.80 -8.33 -8.32
N ALA A 63 9.50 -9.58 -8.69
CA ALA A 63 8.61 -10.46 -7.93
C ALA A 63 9.08 -10.71 -6.48
N ARG A 64 10.40 -10.69 -6.22
CA ARG A 64 10.94 -10.83 -4.87
C ARG A 64 10.60 -9.62 -4.03
N LYS A 65 10.75 -8.41 -4.59
CA LYS A 65 10.38 -7.16 -3.88
C LYS A 65 8.88 -7.10 -3.60
N LEU A 66 8.05 -7.51 -4.56
CA LEU A 66 6.60 -7.62 -4.36
C LEU A 66 6.26 -8.62 -3.25
N GLY A 67 6.89 -9.79 -3.25
CA GLY A 67 6.68 -10.80 -2.23
C GLY A 67 7.03 -10.30 -0.83
N VAL A 68 8.13 -9.57 -0.67
CA VAL A 68 8.51 -8.95 0.62
C VAL A 68 7.48 -7.92 1.07
N THR A 69 6.99 -7.08 0.16
CA THR A 69 5.95 -6.08 0.47
C THR A 69 4.66 -6.73 0.96
N VAL A 70 4.16 -7.74 0.24
CA VAL A 70 2.94 -8.47 0.61
C VAL A 70 3.14 -9.23 1.93
N ALA A 71 4.29 -9.87 2.13
CA ALA A 71 4.62 -10.55 3.38
C ALA A 71 4.66 -9.58 4.57
N ALA A 72 5.18 -8.36 4.36
CA ALA A 72 5.19 -7.33 5.40
C ALA A 72 3.76 -6.86 5.76
N TRP A 73 2.88 -6.71 4.77
CA TRP A 73 1.47 -6.38 5.02
C TRP A 73 0.76 -7.49 5.80
N ALA A 74 0.87 -8.74 5.34
CA ALA A 74 0.28 -9.89 6.02
C ALA A 74 0.85 -10.08 7.44
N GLY A 75 2.17 -9.95 7.60
CA GLY A 75 2.84 -10.04 8.89
C GLY A 75 2.39 -8.94 9.85
N SER A 76 2.22 -7.71 9.37
CA SER A 76 1.70 -6.59 10.18
C SER A 76 0.27 -6.82 10.64
N PHE A 77 -0.56 -7.38 9.75
CA PHE A 77 -1.94 -7.76 10.06
C PHE A 77 -2.00 -8.86 11.14
N VAL A 78 -1.23 -9.94 10.95
CA VAL A 78 -1.14 -11.03 11.94
C VAL A 78 -0.63 -10.51 13.28
N LEU A 79 0.42 -9.69 13.27
CA LEU A 79 0.98 -9.10 14.49
C LEU A 79 -0.07 -8.24 15.21
N ALA A 80 -0.80 -7.38 14.49
CA ALA A 80 -1.86 -6.56 15.06
C ALA A 80 -2.97 -7.42 15.69
N PHE A 81 -3.36 -8.52 15.04
CA PHE A 81 -4.34 -9.48 15.58
C PHE A 81 -3.85 -10.16 16.85
N VAL A 82 -2.62 -10.69 16.82
CA VAL A 82 -2.02 -11.39 17.97
C VAL A 82 -1.87 -10.44 19.17
N LEU A 83 -1.37 -9.22 18.93
CA LEU A 83 -1.22 -8.22 19.98
C LEU A 83 -2.58 -7.75 20.51
N GLY A 84 -3.55 -7.51 19.63
CA GLY A 84 -4.89 -7.10 20.02
C GLY A 84 -5.59 -8.14 20.90
N TYR A 85 -5.57 -9.41 20.48
CA TYR A 85 -6.16 -10.49 21.28
C TYR A 85 -5.36 -10.76 22.55
N GLY A 86 -4.03 -10.81 22.46
CA GLY A 86 -3.15 -11.00 23.60
C GLY A 86 -3.34 -9.91 24.66
N ALA A 87 -3.54 -8.66 24.24
CA ALA A 87 -3.83 -7.56 25.16
C ALA A 87 -5.17 -7.77 25.89
N VAL A 88 -6.23 -8.19 25.20
CA VAL A 88 -7.54 -8.49 25.83
C VAL A 88 -7.43 -9.65 26.82
N VAL A 89 -6.62 -10.66 26.53
CA VAL A 89 -6.44 -11.83 27.41
C VAL A 89 -5.61 -11.49 28.65
N VAL A 90 -4.57 -10.67 28.50
CA VAL A 90 -3.61 -10.37 29.58
C VAL A 90 -4.05 -9.18 30.43
N LEU A 91 -4.71 -8.18 29.85
CA LEU A 91 -5.17 -7.01 30.59
C LEU A 91 -6.55 -7.28 31.17
N PRO A 92 -6.74 -7.17 32.50
CA PRO A 92 -8.07 -7.15 33.09
C PRO A 92 -8.79 -5.89 32.61
N LEU A 93 -9.66 -6.04 31.61
CA LEU A 93 -10.59 -5.00 31.23
C LEU A 93 -11.65 -4.88 32.35
N PRO A 94 -11.93 -3.66 32.84
CA PRO A 94 -12.91 -3.44 33.91
C PRO A 94 -14.33 -3.85 33.49
#